data_AF-A0A1I2KAS3-F1
#
_entry.id   AF-A0A1I2KAS3-F1
#
_cell.length_a   1.000
_cell.length_b   1.000
_cell.length_c   1.000
_cell.angle_alpha   90.00
_cell.angle_beta   90.00
_cell.angle_gamma   90.00
#
_symmetry.space_group_name_H-M   'P 1'
#
loop_
_entity.id
_entity.type
_entity.pdbx_description
1 polymer ?
#
loop_
_entity_poly.entity_id
_entity_poly.type
_entity_poly.pdbx_seq_one_letter_code
_entity_poly.pdbx_strand_id
1 'polypeptide(L)'
;MEAASTSSEPRPPAGPQDGPPAPAGGSADPRGAAIADGRAPGQGPGPVAGRTARGADAPAPAGATGSAAPGTVAVGDGAAGGAVGGTGAGGNGAGHGGGNGGGPGGGSGPNGSGPGGAGKRPGPVGRMADAPGGAAAEAERRRGLRRMKLIATGFLLVATVVYALAKWADASGAGGWAGYVAAAAEAGMVGALADWFAVTALFRRPLGLPIPHTAIIPTKKDALGASLGDFVGENFLSGEVVRTRLRAVGIGSRLGGWLSEPANADKVTEQAAAALRGAFTVLRDSDVQAVVTEAITRRAEAQEVAPGLGKLLERIVADGGHRRMVDLICVRAHDWLVEHGDSVMGAVQGGAPGWTPRFVDRKVGERVYKELLRFVTEMRDSPGHPARGAVDRFLGDFAVELQSDPDTRARVERLKNDLLARAEVQDLIASVWGAVRTMMVAAAEDERSELRLRARASLLSLGRRLSTDARLQEKVDVWLEDAATYLVTTYRDEITSLISETVAGWDAEQTSRKIENHVGRDLQFIRINGTVVGALAGLVIFAISRLAGG
;
A
#
# COMPACT_ATOMS: atom_id res chain seq x y z
N MET A 1 7.81 56.83 42.94
CA MET A 1 6.91 57.61 42.06
C MET A 1 5.68 56.73 41.87
N GLU A 2 4.55 57.15 42.45
CA GLU A 2 3.15 56.63 42.42
C GLU A 2 2.90 55.12 42.26
N ALA A 3 2.36 54.36 43.23
CA ALA A 3 1.09 54.44 43.98
C ALA A 3 -0.14 53.88 43.22
N ALA A 4 -0.60 52.69 43.65
CA ALA A 4 -1.98 52.18 43.78
C ALA A 4 -1.90 50.63 43.90
N SER A 5 -1.91 49.98 45.08
CA SER A 5 -2.89 49.89 46.18
C SER A 5 -4.27 49.34 45.78
N THR A 6 -4.50 48.05 46.03
CA THR A 6 -5.62 47.42 46.80
C THR A 6 -5.38 45.89 46.84
N SER A 7 -4.94 45.25 47.94
CA SER A 7 -5.70 44.76 49.13
C SER A 7 -6.97 43.96 48.77
N SER A 8 -7.35 42.80 49.34
CA SER A 8 -6.91 41.97 50.47
C SER A 8 -7.75 40.66 50.36
N GLU A 9 -7.14 39.47 50.37
CA GLU A 9 -7.18 38.44 51.46
C GLU A 9 -8.50 37.61 51.63
N PRO A 10 -8.51 36.45 52.34
CA PRO A 10 -9.05 35.17 51.84
C PRO A 10 -10.12 34.55 52.79
N ARG A 11 -10.71 33.38 52.44
CA ARG A 11 -11.08 32.25 53.35
C ARG A 11 -11.98 31.16 52.67
N PRO A 12 -12.07 29.94 53.25
CA PRO A 12 -12.44 28.65 52.60
C PRO A 12 -13.77 28.08 53.17
N PRO A 13 -13.94 26.75 53.38
CA PRO A 13 -14.26 25.66 52.44
C PRO A 13 -15.71 25.13 52.62
N ALA A 14 -16.19 24.31 51.69
CA ALA A 14 -17.40 23.49 51.90
C ALA A 14 -17.24 22.09 51.31
N GLY A 15 -17.40 21.07 52.15
CA GLY A 15 -18.01 19.77 51.79
C GLY A 15 -19.17 19.52 52.77
N PRO A 16 -19.69 18.28 52.95
CA PRO A 16 -19.94 17.17 52.03
C PRO A 16 -21.47 16.86 51.94
N GLN A 17 -21.88 15.84 51.14
CA GLN A 17 -23.15 15.06 51.11
C GLN A 17 -23.48 14.71 49.64
N ASP A 18 -23.95 13.53 49.21
CA ASP A 18 -24.38 12.29 49.85
C ASP A 18 -24.31 11.15 48.81
N GLY A 19 -24.14 9.91 49.30
CA GLY A 19 -24.16 8.66 48.54
C GLY A 19 -25.56 8.11 48.23
N PRO A 20 -25.64 6.87 47.69
CA PRO A 20 -26.64 6.42 46.69
C PRO A 20 -27.86 5.71 47.30
N PRO A 21 -28.77 5.13 46.47
CA PRO A 21 -28.76 3.66 46.44
C PRO A 21 -29.10 2.99 45.10
N ALA A 22 -28.69 1.72 45.01
CA ALA A 22 -29.18 0.68 44.08
C ALA A 22 -30.62 0.21 44.45
N PRO A 23 -31.25 -0.62 43.60
CA PRO A 23 -31.82 -1.89 44.08
C PRO A 23 -31.47 -3.05 43.11
N ALA A 24 -31.06 -4.28 43.51
CA ALA A 24 -31.71 -5.34 44.30
C ALA A 24 -33.17 -5.62 43.83
N GLY A 25 -33.65 -6.82 43.49
CA GLY A 25 -33.17 -8.19 43.56
C GLY A 25 -34.39 -9.14 43.47
N GLY A 26 -34.16 -10.40 43.10
CA GLY A 26 -35.02 -11.58 43.39
C GLY A 26 -36.34 -11.70 42.61
N SER A 27 -36.96 -12.86 42.42
CA SER A 27 -36.66 -14.27 42.74
C SER A 27 -37.91 -15.09 42.38
N ALA A 28 -37.72 -16.34 41.95
CA ALA A 28 -38.62 -17.51 42.08
C ALA A 28 -39.97 -17.57 41.28
N ASP A 29 -40.02 -18.53 40.33
CA ASP A 29 -40.90 -19.73 40.15
C ASP A 29 -42.29 -19.78 40.87
N PRO A 30 -43.30 -20.63 40.52
CA PRO A 30 -43.41 -21.70 39.49
C PRO A 30 -44.78 -21.81 38.75
N ARG A 31 -44.91 -22.83 37.86
CA ARG A 31 -46.11 -23.54 37.30
C ARG A 31 -45.94 -23.68 35.77
N GLY A 32 -45.98 -24.84 35.10
CA GLY A 32 -46.45 -26.19 35.41
C GLY A 32 -47.23 -26.71 34.19
N ALA A 33 -46.71 -27.73 33.49
CA ALA A 33 -47.38 -28.71 32.60
C ALA A 33 -46.29 -29.31 31.65
N ALA A 34 -45.73 -30.49 31.86
CA ALA A 34 -46.28 -31.86 31.79
C ALA A 34 -46.58 -32.37 30.36
N ILE A 35 -46.24 -33.65 30.14
CA ILE A 35 -46.50 -34.59 29.02
C ILE A 35 -45.32 -34.73 28.02
N ALA A 36 -44.36 -35.65 28.26
CA ALA A 36 -44.32 -37.13 28.01
C ALA A 36 -44.06 -37.46 26.52
N ASP A 37 -42.88 -37.95 26.12
CA ASP A 37 -42.25 -39.29 26.27
C ASP A 37 -42.44 -40.16 25.01
N GLY A 38 -41.36 -40.78 24.52
CA GLY A 38 -41.36 -41.48 23.23
C GLY A 38 -40.03 -42.02 22.68
N ARG A 39 -39.36 -42.88 23.45
CA ARG A 39 -38.60 -44.08 23.00
C ARG A 39 -37.24 -43.97 22.26
N ALA A 40 -36.30 -44.79 22.75
CA ALA A 40 -34.95 -45.09 22.24
C ALA A 40 -34.92 -46.38 21.34
N PRO A 41 -33.82 -47.18 21.25
CA PRO A 41 -32.82 -47.23 20.17
C PRO A 41 -32.73 -48.62 19.45
N GLY A 42 -31.88 -48.77 18.42
CA GLY A 42 -31.53 -50.08 17.81
C GLY A 42 -30.31 -49.98 16.86
N GLN A 43 -29.18 -50.61 17.19
CA GLN A 43 -28.71 -51.96 16.77
C GLN A 43 -28.12 -52.02 15.34
N GLY A 44 -26.84 -52.46 15.23
CA GLY A 44 -26.15 -52.83 13.97
C GLY A 44 -26.63 -54.20 13.43
N PRO A 45 -25.81 -55.07 12.80
CA PRO A 45 -24.49 -54.96 12.14
C PRO A 45 -24.37 -55.68 10.74
N GLY A 46 -23.23 -55.49 10.02
CA GLY A 46 -22.62 -56.39 9.00
C GLY A 46 -23.37 -56.67 7.67
N PRO A 47 -22.83 -57.41 6.65
CA PRO A 47 -21.51 -58.08 6.46
C PRO A 47 -20.76 -57.73 5.13
N VAL A 48 -19.41 -57.83 5.02
CA VAL A 48 -18.50 -58.89 4.48
C VAL A 48 -18.73 -59.42 3.04
N ALA A 49 -17.73 -59.21 2.15
CA ALA A 49 -17.12 -60.16 1.17
C ALA A 49 -16.05 -59.39 0.35
N GLY A 50 -14.84 -59.84 -0.02
CA GLY A 50 -14.18 -61.14 0.03
C GLY A 50 -13.51 -61.45 -1.33
N ARG A 51 -12.16 -61.39 -1.42
CA ARG A 51 -11.27 -62.22 -2.28
C ARG A 51 -9.79 -61.77 -2.16
N THR A 52 -8.94 -62.48 -1.40
CA THR A 52 -7.97 -63.57 -1.79
C THR A 52 -6.81 -63.09 -2.68
N ALA A 53 -5.56 -62.99 -2.18
CA ALA A 53 -4.53 -64.04 -1.97
C ALA A 53 -3.42 -63.85 -3.06
N ARG A 54 -2.11 -64.11 -2.91
CA ARG A 54 -1.28 -64.92 -1.99
C ARG A 54 0.23 -64.64 -2.30
N GLY A 55 1.13 -64.86 -1.33
CA GLY A 55 2.57 -65.25 -1.51
C GLY A 55 3.57 -64.09 -1.40
N ALA A 56 4.31 -63.89 -0.29
CA ALA A 56 5.40 -64.67 0.32
C ALA A 56 6.72 -64.64 -0.47
N ASP A 57 7.72 -63.91 0.02
CA ASP A 57 9.03 -64.45 0.49
C ASP A 57 10.06 -63.33 0.77
N ALA A 58 10.72 -63.43 1.93
CA ALA A 58 11.97 -62.75 2.31
C ALA A 58 13.16 -63.70 1.97
N PRO A 59 14.46 -63.43 2.25
CA PRO A 59 15.09 -62.32 2.99
C PRO A 59 16.41 -61.77 2.36
N ALA A 60 17.07 -60.83 3.06
CA ALA A 60 18.43 -60.29 2.80
C ALA A 60 19.55 -61.36 2.97
N PRO A 61 20.86 -61.13 2.64
CA PRO A 61 21.76 -60.24 3.42
C PRO A 61 23.02 -59.64 2.71
N ALA A 62 23.74 -58.77 3.45
CA ALA A 62 25.21 -58.46 3.46
C ALA A 62 25.91 -57.96 2.16
N GLY A 63 26.95 -57.10 2.15
CA GLY A 63 27.81 -56.44 3.14
C GLY A 63 29.05 -55.84 2.42
N ALA A 64 29.84 -55.02 3.16
CA ALA A 64 31.23 -54.59 2.87
C ALA A 64 31.46 -53.51 1.77
N THR A 65 32.42 -52.56 1.78
CA THR A 65 33.48 -52.04 2.67
C THR A 65 34.21 -50.89 1.92
N GLY A 66 34.86 -49.95 2.63
CA GLY A 66 36.00 -49.10 2.18
C GLY A 66 35.60 -47.72 1.62
N SER A 67 35.92 -46.55 2.20
CA SER A 67 37.20 -45.96 2.67
C SER A 67 38.27 -45.77 1.58
N ALA A 68 38.45 -44.54 1.10
CA ALA A 68 39.73 -43.83 0.91
C ALA A 68 39.60 -42.62 -0.04
N ALA A 69 40.07 -41.45 0.41
CA ALA A 69 40.61 -40.36 -0.43
C ALA A 69 42.16 -40.47 -0.40
N PRO A 70 42.98 -39.58 -0.99
CA PRO A 70 42.87 -38.70 -2.17
C PRO A 70 44.04 -38.96 -3.18
N GLY A 71 44.10 -38.24 -4.31
CA GLY A 71 45.24 -38.30 -5.22
C GLY A 71 45.36 -37.10 -6.17
N THR A 72 46.51 -36.45 -6.13
CA THR A 72 46.94 -35.22 -6.82
C THR A 72 47.70 -35.51 -8.13
N VAL A 73 47.91 -34.43 -8.91
CA VAL A 73 49.05 -34.11 -9.82
C VAL A 73 48.83 -34.18 -11.35
N ALA A 74 49.41 -33.15 -12.00
CA ALA A 74 49.87 -32.96 -13.39
C ALA A 74 48.98 -31.99 -14.20
N VAL A 75 49.34 -30.72 -14.44
CA VAL A 75 50.52 -30.13 -15.14
C VAL A 75 50.76 -30.76 -16.51
N GLY A 76 50.57 -29.95 -17.55
CA GLY A 76 50.93 -30.23 -18.93
C GLY A 76 50.93 -28.93 -19.73
N ASP A 77 52.14 -28.41 -19.94
CA ASP A 77 52.52 -27.29 -20.80
C ASP A 77 52.06 -27.46 -22.25
N GLY A 78 51.91 -26.33 -22.95
CA GLY A 78 51.66 -26.29 -24.39
C GLY A 78 51.74 -24.89 -24.97
N ALA A 79 52.96 -24.37 -25.06
CA ALA A 79 53.32 -23.10 -25.68
C ALA A 79 53.08 -23.06 -27.20
N ALA A 80 52.66 -21.89 -27.70
CA ALA A 80 53.07 -21.25 -28.96
C ALA A 80 52.27 -19.93 -29.03
N GLY A 81 52.82 -18.72 -29.16
CA GLY A 81 54.04 -18.33 -29.84
C GLY A 81 53.67 -17.50 -31.08
N GLY A 82 54.00 -16.20 -31.09
CA GLY A 82 53.88 -15.32 -32.26
C GLY A 82 53.17 -14.00 -31.96
N ALA A 83 53.80 -12.95 -31.42
CA ALA A 83 54.84 -12.09 -32.00
C ALA A 83 54.27 -10.81 -32.66
N VAL A 84 54.70 -9.66 -32.11
CA VAL A 84 55.21 -8.45 -32.80
C VAL A 84 54.17 -7.60 -33.57
N GLY A 85 54.10 -6.27 -33.47
CA GLY A 85 54.91 -5.25 -32.78
C GLY A 85 54.39 -3.83 -33.09
N GLY A 86 55.13 -2.81 -32.62
CA GLY A 86 54.98 -1.39 -33.00
C GLY A 86 54.48 -0.49 -31.85
N THR A 87 55.32 -0.02 -30.91
CA THR A 87 56.15 1.21 -30.92
C THR A 87 55.51 2.47 -31.51
N GLY A 88 55.43 3.54 -30.69
CA GLY A 88 55.64 4.91 -31.18
C GLY A 88 54.85 6.01 -30.47
N ALA A 89 55.55 6.77 -29.61
CA ALA A 89 55.48 8.24 -29.36
C ALA A 89 54.09 8.90 -29.12
N GLY A 90 53.85 9.72 -28.09
CA GLY A 90 54.69 10.80 -27.54
C GLY A 90 53.99 12.14 -27.80
N GLY A 91 53.73 12.95 -26.76
CA GLY A 91 53.18 14.30 -26.95
C GLY A 91 52.55 14.94 -25.71
N ASN A 92 53.37 15.65 -24.94
CA ASN A 92 53.00 16.63 -23.91
C ASN A 92 52.40 17.90 -24.55
N GLY A 93 51.56 18.65 -23.82
CA GLY A 93 51.24 20.04 -24.18
C GLY A 93 50.19 20.70 -23.29
N ALA A 94 50.60 21.72 -22.54
CA ALA A 94 49.85 22.46 -21.52
C ALA A 94 49.10 23.71 -22.05
N GLY A 95 48.24 24.29 -21.20
CA GLY A 95 47.69 25.67 -21.29
C GLY A 95 46.37 25.77 -20.50
N HIS A 96 46.28 26.25 -19.25
CA HIS A 96 46.38 27.62 -18.68
C HIS A 96 45.38 28.68 -19.19
N GLY A 97 44.63 29.27 -18.23
CA GLY A 97 43.85 30.52 -18.31
C GLY A 97 42.34 30.33 -18.08
N GLY A 98 41.61 30.93 -17.13
CA GLY A 98 41.87 32.03 -16.20
C GLY A 98 40.86 33.20 -16.40
N GLY A 99 40.09 33.55 -15.35
CA GLY A 99 39.28 34.80 -15.21
C GLY A 99 37.78 34.63 -15.51
N ASN A 100 36.79 34.81 -14.63
CA ASN A 100 36.43 35.78 -13.57
C ASN A 100 35.89 37.15 -14.04
N GLY A 101 34.77 37.58 -13.43
CA GLY A 101 34.09 38.88 -13.53
C GLY A 101 32.59 38.71 -13.81
N GLY A 102 31.61 39.01 -12.96
CA GLY A 102 31.56 39.84 -11.75
C GLY A 102 30.98 41.22 -12.05
N GLY A 103 29.72 41.50 -11.68
CA GLY A 103 29.24 42.87 -11.46
C GLY A 103 27.72 43.11 -11.59
N PRO A 104 27.12 44.05 -10.81
CA PRO A 104 25.79 43.86 -10.19
C PRO A 104 24.80 45.05 -10.35
N GLY A 105 23.60 44.90 -9.76
CA GLY A 105 22.64 45.98 -9.45
C GLY A 105 21.20 45.56 -9.76
N GLY A 106 20.16 45.78 -8.94
CA GLY A 106 19.95 46.51 -7.70
C GLY A 106 18.44 46.83 -7.61
N GLY A 107 17.83 46.89 -6.42
CA GLY A 107 16.52 47.54 -6.23
C GLY A 107 15.50 46.76 -5.39
N SER A 108 15.32 47.21 -4.15
CA SER A 108 14.38 46.74 -3.13
C SER A 108 12.99 47.39 -3.25
N GLY A 109 11.92 46.69 -2.83
CA GLY A 109 10.59 47.27 -2.56
C GLY A 109 9.50 46.21 -2.27
N PRO A 110 8.75 46.25 -1.15
CA PRO A 110 8.01 45.10 -0.62
C PRO A 110 6.47 45.21 -0.78
N ASN A 111 5.77 44.10 -1.04
CA ASN A 111 4.50 43.70 -0.37
C ASN A 111 3.90 42.41 -0.96
N GLY A 112 3.21 41.64 -0.11
CA GLY A 112 1.99 40.93 -0.52
C GLY A 112 2.07 39.44 -0.86
N SER A 113 2.11 38.60 0.18
CA SER A 113 1.21 37.48 0.42
C SER A 113 0.69 36.63 -0.78
N GLY A 114 1.30 35.44 -0.94
CA GLY A 114 0.62 34.19 -1.30
C GLY A 114 0.91 33.64 -2.71
N PRO A 115 1.41 32.39 -2.84
CA PRO A 115 1.26 31.65 -4.07
C PRO A 115 0.17 30.60 -3.89
N GLY A 116 -0.96 30.83 -4.57
CA GLY A 116 -1.87 29.77 -4.96
C GLY A 116 -1.10 28.76 -5.83
N GLY A 117 -1.12 27.50 -5.40
CA GLY A 117 -0.52 26.40 -6.13
C GLY A 117 -1.16 26.28 -7.51
N ALA A 118 -0.42 26.70 -8.54
CA ALA A 118 -0.76 26.46 -9.94
C ALA A 118 -0.82 24.94 -10.17
N GLY A 119 -2.05 24.41 -10.25
CA GLY A 119 -2.31 23.05 -10.69
C GLY A 119 -1.67 22.83 -12.05
N LYS A 120 -0.62 22.01 -12.07
CA LYS A 120 0.02 21.51 -13.28
C LYS A 120 -1.04 20.68 -14.02
N ARG A 121 -1.67 21.27 -15.03
CA ARG A 121 -2.61 20.57 -15.92
C ARG A 121 -1.92 19.30 -16.43
N PRO A 122 -2.50 18.10 -16.26
CA PRO A 122 -1.98 16.93 -16.94
C PRO A 122 -2.08 17.18 -18.45
N GLY A 123 -0.98 16.95 -19.16
CA GLY A 123 -0.95 17.04 -20.62
C GLY A 123 -1.98 16.10 -21.25
N PRO A 124 -2.37 16.33 -22.52
CA PRO A 124 -3.39 15.53 -23.18
C PRO A 124 -2.93 14.06 -23.17
N VAL A 125 -3.69 13.23 -22.45
CA VAL A 125 -3.48 11.79 -22.38
C VAL A 125 -3.48 11.26 -23.81
N GLY A 126 -2.41 10.56 -24.16
CA GLY A 126 -2.13 10.11 -25.52
C GLY A 126 -3.35 9.47 -26.16
N ARG A 127 -3.67 9.96 -27.37
CA ARG A 127 -4.58 9.34 -28.34
C ARG A 127 -4.31 7.84 -28.32
N MET A 128 -5.24 7.08 -27.74
CA MET A 128 -5.20 5.62 -27.68
C MET A 128 -5.00 5.11 -29.10
N ALA A 129 -3.77 4.71 -29.40
CA ALA A 129 -3.33 4.32 -30.72
C ALA A 129 -4.14 3.09 -31.13
N ASP A 130 -4.68 3.18 -32.34
CA ASP A 130 -5.40 2.11 -33.01
C ASP A 130 -4.60 0.80 -32.93
N ALA A 131 -5.14 -0.20 -32.24
CA ALA A 131 -4.64 -1.56 -32.34
C ALA A 131 -4.73 -2.00 -33.81
N PRO A 132 -3.74 -2.73 -34.37
CA PRO A 132 -3.64 -3.00 -35.81
C PRO A 132 -4.78 -3.86 -36.42
N GLY A 133 -5.77 -4.29 -35.64
CA GLY A 133 -7.03 -4.90 -36.12
C GLY A 133 -8.29 -4.01 -36.02
N GLY A 134 -8.22 -2.89 -35.28
CA GLY A 134 -9.38 -2.03 -35.01
C GLY A 134 -9.86 -1.27 -36.24
N ALA A 135 -8.94 -0.72 -37.04
CA ALA A 135 -9.28 0.09 -38.21
C ALA A 135 -10.04 -0.71 -39.30
N ALA A 136 -9.67 -1.98 -39.50
CA ALA A 136 -10.33 -2.86 -40.46
C ALA A 136 -11.76 -3.21 -40.02
N ALA A 137 -11.93 -3.58 -38.74
CA ALA A 137 -13.24 -3.86 -38.15
C ALA A 137 -14.15 -2.63 -38.15
N GLU A 138 -13.60 -1.44 -37.89
CA GLU A 138 -14.34 -0.19 -37.98
C GLU A 138 -14.80 0.12 -39.42
N ALA A 139 -13.94 -0.10 -40.42
CA ALA A 139 -14.26 0.12 -41.82
C ALA A 139 -15.38 -0.81 -42.29
N GLU A 140 -15.36 -2.08 -41.87
CA GLU A 140 -16.40 -3.05 -42.18
C GLU A 140 -17.76 -2.65 -41.59
N ARG A 141 -17.78 -2.23 -40.31
CA ARG A 141 -19.00 -1.72 -39.66
C ARG A 141 -19.56 -0.51 -40.40
N ARG A 142 -18.71 0.45 -40.76
CA ARG A 142 -19.14 1.64 -41.53
C ARG A 142 -19.76 1.26 -42.88
N ARG A 143 -19.20 0.27 -43.59
CA ARG A 143 -19.78 -0.26 -44.84
C ARG A 143 -21.15 -0.91 -44.60
N GLY A 144 -21.26 -1.73 -43.55
CA GLY A 144 -22.52 -2.37 -43.15
C GLY A 144 -23.64 -1.36 -42.89
N LEU A 145 -23.34 -0.26 -42.18
CA LEU A 145 -24.30 0.82 -41.92
C LEU A 145 -24.73 1.54 -43.18
N ARG A 146 -23.79 1.85 -44.09
CA ARG A 146 -24.11 2.52 -45.36
C ARG A 146 -25.06 1.68 -46.20
N ARG A 147 -24.79 0.38 -46.31
CA ARG A 147 -25.67 -0.57 -47.00
C ARG A 147 -27.06 -0.61 -46.37
N MET A 148 -27.14 -0.68 -45.04
CA MET A 148 -28.44 -0.72 -44.36
C MET A 148 -29.21 0.60 -44.49
N LYS A 149 -28.54 1.75 -44.42
CA LYS A 149 -29.14 3.06 -44.70
C LYS A 149 -29.72 3.12 -46.11
N LEU A 150 -29.00 2.59 -47.11
CA LEU A 150 -29.48 2.49 -48.50
C LEU A 150 -30.71 1.60 -48.62
N ILE A 151 -30.71 0.43 -47.96
CA ILE A 151 -31.88 -0.47 -47.96
C ILE A 151 -33.09 0.25 -47.35
N ALA A 152 -32.93 0.85 -46.17
CA ALA A 152 -34.03 1.53 -45.49
C ALA A 152 -34.56 2.76 -46.27
N THR A 153 -33.68 3.52 -46.95
CA THR A 153 -34.13 4.58 -47.87
C THR A 153 -34.78 4.04 -49.14
N GLY A 154 -34.34 2.87 -49.62
CA GLY A 154 -34.97 2.16 -50.72
C GLY A 154 -36.41 1.76 -50.40
N PHE A 155 -36.66 1.21 -49.21
CA PHE A 155 -38.03 0.91 -48.74
C PHE A 155 -38.93 2.15 -48.70
N LEU A 156 -38.42 3.28 -48.22
CA LEU A 156 -39.14 4.55 -48.22
C LEU A 156 -39.48 4.99 -49.66
N LEU A 157 -38.51 4.94 -50.57
CA LEU A 157 -38.71 5.34 -51.96
C LEU A 157 -39.72 4.43 -52.67
N VAL A 158 -39.65 3.11 -52.45
CA VAL A 158 -40.63 2.16 -52.97
C VAL A 158 -42.03 2.47 -52.41
N ALA A 159 -42.17 2.72 -51.11
CA ALA A 159 -43.46 3.10 -50.53
C ALA A 159 -44.02 4.39 -51.15
N THR A 160 -43.17 5.41 -51.38
CA THR A 160 -43.57 6.65 -52.04
C THR A 160 -44.00 6.42 -53.50
N VAL A 161 -43.29 5.59 -54.26
CA VAL A 161 -43.66 5.26 -55.65
C VAL A 161 -44.96 4.46 -55.69
N VAL A 162 -45.13 3.46 -54.81
CA VAL A 162 -46.37 2.68 -54.70
C VAL A 162 -47.54 3.60 -54.33
N TYR A 163 -47.35 4.54 -53.41
CA TYR A 163 -48.36 5.53 -53.07
C TYR A 163 -48.76 6.39 -54.28
N ALA A 164 -47.79 6.94 -55.01
CA ALA A 164 -48.04 7.77 -56.18
C ALA A 164 -48.78 7.00 -57.30
N LEU A 165 -48.35 5.77 -57.58
CA LEU A 165 -48.99 4.90 -58.58
C LEU A 165 -50.40 4.49 -58.14
N ALA A 166 -50.60 4.16 -56.87
CA ALA A 166 -51.91 3.79 -56.34
C ALA A 166 -52.87 4.98 -56.40
N LYS A 167 -52.43 6.19 -56.06
CA LYS A 167 -53.23 7.42 -56.21
C LYS A 167 -53.56 7.73 -57.66
N TRP A 168 -52.60 7.56 -58.57
CA TRP A 168 -52.84 7.75 -60.01
C TRP A 168 -53.82 6.72 -60.58
N ALA A 169 -53.72 5.46 -60.16
CA ALA A 169 -54.64 4.39 -60.55
C ALA A 169 -56.06 4.62 -60.01
N ASP A 170 -56.19 5.06 -58.76
CA ASP A 170 -57.47 5.45 -58.16
C ASP A 170 -58.13 6.60 -58.93
N ALA A 171 -57.35 7.63 -59.28
CA ALA A 171 -57.80 8.76 -60.10
C ALA A 171 -58.16 8.37 -61.55
N SER A 172 -57.54 7.31 -62.09
CA SER A 172 -57.81 6.79 -63.43
C SER A 172 -58.95 5.75 -63.47
N GLY A 173 -59.61 5.49 -62.34
CA GLY A 173 -60.77 4.60 -62.25
C GLY A 173 -60.44 3.11 -62.10
N ALA A 174 -59.24 2.76 -61.63
CA ALA A 174 -58.76 1.36 -61.56
C ALA A 174 -59.45 0.47 -60.49
N GLY A 175 -60.40 1.00 -59.71
CA GLY A 175 -61.22 0.26 -58.75
C GLY A 175 -60.78 0.39 -57.28
N GLY A 176 -61.65 -0.02 -56.35
CA GLY A 176 -61.52 0.26 -54.92
C GLY A 176 -60.29 -0.32 -54.21
N TRP A 177 -59.61 -1.32 -54.80
CA TRP A 177 -58.36 -1.88 -54.28
C TRP A 177 -57.21 -0.86 -54.27
N ALA A 178 -57.22 0.11 -55.20
CA ALA A 178 -56.22 1.17 -55.28
C ALA A 178 -56.21 2.04 -54.01
N GLY A 179 -57.38 2.30 -53.41
CA GLY A 179 -57.52 3.02 -52.15
C GLY A 179 -56.87 2.31 -50.95
N TYR A 180 -57.01 0.98 -50.87
CA TYR A 180 -56.37 0.18 -49.81
C TYR A 180 -54.84 0.22 -49.91
N VAL A 181 -54.32 0.10 -51.14
CA VAL A 181 -52.86 0.17 -51.39
C VAL A 181 -52.34 1.59 -51.15
N ALA A 182 -53.07 2.63 -51.54
CA ALA A 182 -52.70 4.01 -51.27
C ALA A 182 -52.64 4.29 -49.77
N ALA A 183 -53.65 3.87 -49.00
CA ALA A 183 -53.67 4.07 -47.55
C ALA A 183 -52.55 3.31 -46.82
N ALA A 184 -52.28 2.06 -47.23
CA ALA A 184 -51.15 1.29 -46.71
C ALA A 184 -49.81 1.96 -47.05
N ALA A 185 -49.62 2.38 -48.31
CA ALA A 185 -48.37 3.04 -48.73
C ALA A 185 -48.17 4.41 -48.05
N GLU A 186 -49.24 5.18 -47.86
CA GLU A 186 -49.22 6.46 -47.15
C GLU A 186 -48.79 6.29 -45.69
N ALA A 187 -49.46 5.39 -44.97
CA ALA A 187 -49.15 5.13 -43.57
C ALA A 187 -47.77 4.49 -43.37
N GLY A 188 -47.35 3.60 -44.28
CA GLY A 188 -46.00 3.04 -44.28
C GLY A 188 -44.92 4.10 -44.53
N MET A 189 -45.15 5.01 -45.47
CA MET A 189 -44.26 6.15 -45.73
C MET A 189 -44.15 7.08 -44.51
N VAL A 190 -45.29 7.41 -43.88
CA VAL A 190 -45.32 8.25 -42.67
C VAL A 190 -44.61 7.56 -41.51
N GLY A 191 -44.83 6.27 -41.27
CA GLY A 191 -44.14 5.50 -40.22
C GLY A 191 -42.62 5.51 -40.40
N ALA A 192 -42.16 5.32 -41.64
CA ALA A 192 -40.73 5.35 -41.95
C ALA A 192 -40.07 6.74 -41.85
N LEU A 193 -40.85 7.81 -42.05
CA LEU A 193 -40.42 9.19 -41.82
C LEU A 193 -40.38 9.52 -40.32
N ALA A 194 -41.33 9.04 -39.53
CA ALA A 194 -41.36 9.22 -38.08
C ALA A 194 -40.14 8.55 -37.42
N ASP A 195 -39.87 7.30 -37.77
CA ASP A 195 -38.71 6.57 -37.23
C ASP A 195 -37.38 7.17 -37.70
N TRP A 196 -37.33 7.69 -38.94
CA TRP A 196 -36.16 8.45 -39.40
C TRP A 196 -35.88 9.65 -38.52
N PHE A 197 -36.91 10.42 -38.19
CA PHE A 197 -36.79 11.60 -37.35
C PHE A 197 -36.31 11.20 -35.96
N ALA A 198 -36.91 10.17 -35.34
CA ALA A 198 -36.53 9.68 -34.01
C ALA A 198 -35.07 9.21 -33.95
N VAL A 199 -34.64 8.36 -34.88
CA VAL A 199 -33.25 7.85 -34.91
C VAL A 199 -32.26 8.97 -35.22
N THR A 200 -32.60 9.88 -36.14
CA THR A 200 -31.73 11.02 -36.45
C THR A 200 -31.60 11.94 -35.24
N ALA A 201 -32.72 12.25 -34.56
CA ALA A 201 -32.75 13.07 -33.35
C ALA A 201 -31.99 12.45 -32.17
N LEU A 202 -31.75 11.14 -32.16
CA LEU A 202 -30.91 10.51 -31.14
C LEU A 202 -29.42 10.91 -31.30
N PHE A 203 -28.92 10.95 -32.55
CA PHE A 203 -27.48 11.15 -32.83
C PHE A 203 -27.11 12.56 -33.31
N ARG A 204 -28.03 13.25 -34.00
CA ARG A 204 -27.77 14.50 -34.72
C ARG A 204 -29.01 15.41 -34.73
N ARG A 205 -28.82 16.64 -35.17
CA ARG A 205 -29.93 17.57 -35.43
C ARG A 205 -30.53 17.27 -36.81
N PRO A 206 -31.82 16.95 -36.92
CA PRO A 206 -32.46 16.66 -38.21
C PRO A 206 -32.40 17.91 -39.10
N LEU A 207 -31.99 17.73 -40.36
CA LEU A 207 -31.79 18.82 -41.35
C LEU A 207 -30.84 19.95 -40.89
N GLY A 208 -30.06 19.76 -39.81
CA GLY A 208 -29.20 20.79 -39.24
C GLY A 208 -29.92 21.87 -38.44
N LEU A 209 -31.23 21.77 -38.26
CA LEU A 209 -32.02 22.79 -37.57
C LEU A 209 -31.90 22.66 -36.03
N PRO A 210 -31.81 23.78 -35.28
CA PRO A 210 -31.70 23.78 -33.83
C PRO A 210 -33.08 23.50 -33.18
N ILE A 211 -33.59 22.28 -33.35
CA ILE A 211 -34.82 21.83 -32.70
C ILE A 211 -34.47 21.44 -31.25
N PRO A 212 -35.19 21.95 -30.23
CA PRO A 212 -34.97 21.56 -28.85
C PRO A 212 -35.18 20.05 -28.66
N HIS A 213 -34.43 19.43 -27.74
CA HIS A 213 -34.49 17.98 -27.45
C HIS A 213 -34.07 17.04 -28.61
N THR A 214 -33.24 17.52 -29.54
CA THR A 214 -32.59 16.67 -30.56
C THR A 214 -31.09 16.53 -30.30
N ALA A 215 -30.44 15.59 -31.00
CA ALA A 215 -29.10 15.13 -30.71
C ALA A 215 -28.93 14.69 -29.23
N ILE A 216 -29.82 13.80 -28.78
CA ILE A 216 -29.91 13.39 -27.36
C ILE A 216 -28.58 12.81 -26.85
N ILE A 217 -27.94 11.91 -27.59
CA ILE A 217 -26.68 11.28 -27.17
C ILE A 217 -25.55 12.30 -26.97
N PRO A 218 -25.22 13.17 -27.94
CA PRO A 218 -24.15 14.16 -27.72
C PRO A 218 -24.52 15.19 -26.65
N THR A 219 -25.79 15.60 -26.53
CA THR A 219 -26.21 16.58 -25.51
C THR A 219 -26.28 16.01 -24.09
N LYS A 220 -26.58 14.72 -23.93
CA LYS A 220 -26.65 14.02 -22.63
C LYS A 220 -25.39 13.20 -22.33
N LYS A 221 -24.30 13.34 -23.10
CA LYS A 221 -23.08 12.55 -22.95
C LYS A 221 -22.59 12.49 -21.51
N ASP A 222 -22.51 13.63 -20.84
CA ASP A 222 -21.94 13.72 -19.50
C ASP A 222 -22.85 13.05 -18.45
N ALA A 223 -24.18 13.22 -18.60
CA ALA A 223 -25.16 12.53 -17.76
C ALA A 223 -25.12 11.01 -17.96
N LEU A 224 -24.94 10.55 -19.21
CA LEU A 224 -24.75 9.13 -19.51
C LEU A 224 -23.44 8.61 -18.91
N GLY A 225 -22.36 9.40 -18.98
CA GLY A 225 -21.08 9.11 -18.35
C GLY A 225 -21.18 8.92 -16.84
N ALA A 226 -21.84 9.86 -16.16
CA ALA A 226 -22.11 9.77 -14.72
C ALA A 226 -22.91 8.50 -14.37
N SER A 227 -24.03 8.26 -15.08
CA SER A 227 -24.84 7.06 -14.83
C SER A 227 -24.09 5.75 -15.11
N LEU A 228 -23.15 5.74 -16.07
CA LEU A 228 -22.30 4.59 -16.35
C LEU A 228 -21.26 4.39 -15.24
N GLY A 229 -20.68 5.47 -14.73
CA GLY A 229 -19.81 5.45 -13.56
C GLY A 229 -20.51 4.85 -12.35
N ASP A 230 -21.70 5.36 -12.01
CA ASP A 230 -22.53 4.86 -10.91
C ASP A 230 -22.88 3.39 -11.10
N PHE A 231 -23.32 3.01 -12.30
CA PHE A 231 -23.64 1.63 -12.63
C PHE A 231 -22.44 0.69 -12.44
N VAL A 232 -21.25 1.09 -12.90
CA VAL A 232 -20.02 0.31 -12.69
C VAL A 232 -19.65 0.23 -11.21
N GLY A 233 -19.76 1.34 -10.49
CA GLY A 233 -19.52 1.41 -9.06
C GLY A 233 -20.44 0.49 -8.25
N GLU A 234 -21.74 0.49 -8.54
CA GLU A 234 -22.72 -0.33 -7.82
C GLU A 234 -22.65 -1.82 -8.19
N ASN A 235 -22.53 -2.13 -9.48
CA ASN A 235 -22.72 -3.49 -9.97
C ASN A 235 -21.42 -4.30 -10.10
N PHE A 236 -20.29 -3.64 -10.33
CA PHE A 236 -18.99 -4.30 -10.55
C PHE A 236 -17.99 -4.07 -9.44
N LEU A 237 -18.09 -2.94 -8.72
CA LEU A 237 -17.20 -2.58 -7.61
C LEU A 237 -17.84 -2.82 -6.23
N SER A 238 -18.78 -3.76 -6.12
CA SER A 238 -19.30 -4.16 -4.81
C SER A 238 -18.37 -5.19 -4.16
N GLY A 239 -18.15 -5.06 -2.85
CA GLY A 239 -17.27 -5.95 -2.08
C GLY A 239 -17.65 -7.43 -2.24
N GLU A 240 -18.96 -7.73 -2.25
CA GLU A 240 -19.46 -9.10 -2.44
C GLU A 240 -19.17 -9.67 -3.83
N VAL A 241 -19.32 -8.88 -4.90
CA VAL A 241 -19.00 -9.32 -6.26
C VAL A 241 -17.49 -9.58 -6.39
N VAL A 242 -16.66 -8.66 -5.88
CA VAL A 242 -15.20 -8.79 -5.90
C VAL A 242 -14.75 -10.02 -5.13
N ARG A 243 -15.23 -10.20 -3.89
CA ARG A 243 -14.95 -11.37 -3.05
C ARG A 243 -15.34 -12.68 -3.74
N THR A 244 -16.56 -12.75 -4.29
CA THR A 244 -17.05 -13.96 -4.99
C THR A 244 -16.19 -14.28 -6.20
N ARG A 245 -15.77 -13.26 -6.98
CA ARG A 245 -14.91 -13.45 -8.15
C ARG A 245 -13.49 -13.87 -7.76
N LEU A 246 -12.90 -13.29 -6.71
CA LEU A 246 -11.57 -13.68 -6.20
C LEU A 246 -11.57 -15.14 -5.72
N ARG A 247 -12.61 -15.55 -4.98
CA ARG A 247 -12.80 -16.96 -4.57
C ARG A 247 -12.82 -17.93 -5.73
N ALA A 248 -13.57 -17.60 -6.78
CA ALA A 248 -13.70 -18.45 -7.96
C ALA A 248 -12.38 -18.64 -8.72
N VAL A 249 -11.43 -17.71 -8.56
CA VAL A 249 -10.12 -17.76 -9.25
C VAL A 249 -9.10 -18.62 -8.50
N GLY A 250 -9.23 -18.78 -7.17
CA GLY A 250 -8.32 -19.60 -6.35
C GLY A 250 -6.88 -19.06 -6.39
N ILE A 251 -6.72 -17.81 -6.01
CA ILE A 251 -5.52 -17.00 -6.27
C ILE A 251 -4.30 -17.57 -5.56
N GLY A 252 -4.46 -18.03 -4.31
CA GLY A 252 -3.40 -18.62 -3.50
C GLY A 252 -2.70 -19.79 -4.22
N SER A 253 -3.46 -20.71 -4.80
CA SER A 253 -2.90 -21.85 -5.54
C SER A 253 -2.11 -21.43 -6.79
N ARG A 254 -2.62 -20.46 -7.55
CA ARG A 254 -2.00 -19.96 -8.78
C ARG A 254 -0.76 -19.12 -8.49
N LEU A 255 -0.82 -18.26 -7.47
CA LEU A 255 0.33 -17.51 -6.99
C LEU A 255 1.40 -18.44 -6.45
N GLY A 256 1.03 -19.49 -5.70
CA GLY A 256 1.95 -20.51 -5.23
C GLY A 256 2.67 -21.22 -6.37
N GLY A 257 1.92 -21.68 -7.38
CA GLY A 257 2.49 -22.29 -8.59
C GLY A 257 3.43 -21.33 -9.33
N TRP A 258 2.99 -20.09 -9.55
CA TRP A 258 3.79 -19.07 -10.23
C TRP A 258 5.08 -18.72 -9.47
N LEU A 259 5.02 -18.51 -8.15
CA LEU A 259 6.18 -18.24 -7.28
C LEU A 259 7.13 -19.44 -7.14
N SER A 260 6.64 -20.66 -7.34
CA SER A 260 7.47 -21.86 -7.27
C SER A 260 8.40 -22.02 -8.48
N GLU A 261 8.14 -21.30 -9.58
CA GLU A 261 9.00 -21.27 -10.75
C GLU A 261 10.24 -20.37 -10.49
N PRO A 262 11.48 -20.89 -10.70
CA PRO A 262 12.71 -20.14 -10.47
C PRO A 262 12.79 -18.80 -11.21
N ALA A 263 12.28 -18.73 -12.44
CA ALA A 263 12.31 -17.52 -13.27
C ALA A 263 11.37 -16.42 -12.74
N ASN A 264 10.25 -16.78 -12.13
CA ASN A 264 9.30 -15.81 -11.58
C ASN A 264 9.77 -15.29 -10.23
N ALA A 265 10.31 -16.18 -9.38
CA ALA A 265 10.96 -15.77 -8.13
C ALA A 265 12.12 -14.78 -8.39
N ASP A 266 12.86 -14.95 -9.48
CA ASP A 266 13.89 -14.00 -9.90
C ASP A 266 13.33 -12.63 -10.27
N LYS A 267 12.29 -12.60 -11.12
CA LYS A 267 11.62 -11.34 -11.49
C LYS A 267 11.06 -10.61 -10.28
N VAL A 268 10.42 -11.33 -9.35
CA VAL A 268 9.90 -10.72 -8.11
C VAL A 268 11.03 -10.16 -7.27
N THR A 269 12.13 -10.90 -7.12
CA THR A 269 13.28 -10.45 -6.32
C THR A 269 13.95 -9.24 -6.96
N GLU A 270 14.07 -9.22 -8.29
CA GLU A 270 14.62 -8.09 -9.05
C GLU A 270 13.74 -6.84 -8.94
N GLN A 271 12.43 -6.99 -9.14
CA GLN A 271 11.47 -5.89 -9.00
C GLN A 271 11.39 -5.38 -7.56
N ALA A 272 11.43 -6.28 -6.57
CA ALA A 272 11.46 -5.89 -5.16
C ALA A 272 12.74 -5.11 -4.83
N ALA A 273 13.90 -5.55 -5.34
CA ALA A 273 15.17 -4.83 -5.16
C ALA A 273 15.13 -3.46 -5.87
N ALA A 274 14.58 -3.37 -7.08
CA ALA A 274 14.41 -2.10 -7.79
C ALA A 274 13.44 -1.16 -7.08
N ALA A 275 12.32 -1.67 -6.56
CA ALA A 275 11.35 -0.90 -5.79
C ALA A 275 11.94 -0.41 -4.46
N LEU A 276 12.69 -1.26 -3.74
CA LEU A 276 13.41 -0.86 -2.53
C LEU A 276 14.45 0.23 -2.83
N ARG A 277 15.22 0.10 -3.90
CA ARG A 277 16.15 1.16 -4.36
C ARG A 277 15.41 2.46 -4.68
N GLY A 278 14.30 2.37 -5.42
CA GLY A 278 13.44 3.52 -5.71
C GLY A 278 12.92 4.18 -4.44
N ALA A 279 12.42 3.39 -3.49
CA ALA A 279 11.95 3.89 -2.21
C ALA A 279 13.07 4.59 -1.41
N PHE A 280 14.25 3.97 -1.29
CA PHE A 280 15.38 4.56 -0.56
C PHE A 280 16.02 5.77 -1.24
N THR A 281 15.83 5.95 -2.56
CA THR A 281 16.31 7.12 -3.30
C THR A 281 15.31 8.26 -3.34
N VAL A 282 14.00 7.96 -3.36
CA VAL A 282 12.92 8.96 -3.35
C VAL A 282 12.69 9.51 -1.94
N LEU A 283 12.83 8.68 -0.92
CA LEU A 283 12.75 9.12 0.48
C LEU A 283 13.99 9.95 0.83
N ARG A 284 13.78 11.19 1.26
CA ARG A 284 14.85 12.04 1.79
C ARG A 284 15.30 11.49 3.13
N ASP A 285 16.60 11.36 3.32
CA ASP A 285 17.17 10.84 4.58
C ASP A 285 16.71 11.63 5.80
N SER A 286 16.58 12.96 5.67
CA SER A 286 16.10 13.83 6.73
C SER A 286 14.71 13.45 7.23
N ASP A 287 13.81 13.06 6.33
CA ASP A 287 12.40 12.83 6.64
C ASP A 287 12.24 11.47 7.32
N VAL A 288 12.96 10.45 6.83
CA VAL A 288 12.94 9.12 7.45
C VAL A 288 13.67 9.14 8.78
N GLN A 289 14.80 9.84 8.87
CA GLN A 289 15.52 10.01 10.13
C GLN A 289 14.63 10.66 11.19
N ALA A 290 13.91 11.75 10.84
CA ALA A 290 12.99 12.40 11.77
C ALA A 290 11.89 11.44 12.25
N VAL A 291 11.31 10.64 11.35
CA VAL A 291 10.28 9.65 11.70
C VAL A 291 10.84 8.52 12.56
N VAL A 292 12.04 8.02 12.26
CA VAL A 292 12.70 6.95 13.03
C VAL A 292 13.08 7.44 14.42
N THR A 293 13.69 8.63 14.51
CA THR A 293 13.97 9.32 15.77
C THR A 293 12.70 9.49 16.60
N GLU A 294 11.64 10.00 16.00
CA GLU A 294 10.35 10.21 16.68
C GLU A 294 9.74 8.88 17.12
N ALA A 295 9.80 7.83 16.30
CA ALA A 295 9.29 6.51 16.64
C ALA A 295 10.09 5.88 17.79
N ILE A 296 11.42 5.99 17.78
CA ILE A 296 12.29 5.50 18.85
C ILE A 296 12.01 6.27 20.15
N THR A 297 11.96 7.60 20.07
CA THR A 297 11.71 8.47 21.23
C THR A 297 10.33 8.16 21.82
N ARG A 298 9.27 8.12 21.01
CA ARG A 298 7.90 7.80 21.44
C ARG A 298 7.79 6.39 22.02
N ARG A 299 8.47 5.41 21.43
CA ARG A 299 8.50 4.03 21.95
C ARG A 299 9.23 3.96 23.30
N ALA A 300 10.33 4.70 23.43
CA ALA A 300 11.11 4.80 24.66
C ALA A 300 10.34 5.54 25.75
N GLU A 301 9.56 6.57 25.42
CA GLU A 301 8.69 7.29 26.35
C GLU A 301 7.49 6.44 26.80
N ALA A 302 6.89 5.67 25.90
CA ALA A 302 5.71 4.86 26.18
C ALA A 302 5.98 3.62 27.06
N GLN A 303 7.24 3.22 27.24
CA GLN A 303 7.60 2.10 28.13
C GLN A 303 8.51 2.56 29.26
N GLU A 304 8.12 2.20 30.48
CA GLU A 304 9.02 2.28 31.63
C GLU A 304 10.18 1.31 31.45
N VAL A 305 11.39 1.85 31.38
CA VAL A 305 12.63 1.10 31.15
C VAL A 305 13.23 0.66 32.49
N ALA A 306 12.95 1.38 33.57
CA ALA A 306 13.46 1.12 34.91
C ALA A 306 13.26 -0.34 35.38
N PRO A 307 12.06 -0.96 35.31
CA PRO A 307 11.89 -2.35 35.77
C PRO A 307 12.72 -3.36 34.96
N GLY A 308 12.87 -3.12 33.65
CA GLY A 308 13.67 -3.97 32.76
C GLY A 308 15.17 -3.85 33.04
N LEU A 309 15.65 -2.62 33.25
CA LEU A 309 17.03 -2.35 33.64
C LEU A 309 17.36 -2.97 35.00
N GLY A 310 16.43 -2.94 35.95
CA GLY A 310 16.61 -3.53 37.26
C GLY A 310 16.84 -5.05 37.18
N LYS A 311 16.01 -5.75 36.39
CA LYS A 311 16.19 -7.20 36.14
C LYS A 311 17.50 -7.54 35.45
N LEU A 312 17.94 -6.69 34.52
CA LEU A 312 19.21 -6.87 33.83
C LEU A 312 20.38 -6.66 34.79
N LEU A 313 20.34 -5.57 35.58
CA LEU A 313 21.36 -5.26 36.56
C LEU A 313 21.46 -6.33 37.65
N GLU A 314 20.32 -6.82 38.15
CA GLU A 314 20.25 -7.92 39.11
C GLU A 314 20.95 -9.18 38.57
N ARG A 315 20.69 -9.56 37.31
CA ARG A 315 21.38 -10.69 36.66
C ARG A 315 22.88 -10.46 36.54
N ILE A 316 23.30 -9.28 36.08
CA ILE A 316 24.72 -8.94 35.92
C ILE A 316 25.44 -9.00 37.27
N VAL A 317 24.82 -8.50 38.34
CA VAL A 317 25.38 -8.51 39.69
C VAL A 317 25.42 -9.94 40.26
N ALA A 318 24.36 -10.73 40.07
CA ALA A 318 24.29 -12.11 40.50
C ALA A 318 25.34 -13.00 39.79
N ASP A 319 25.54 -12.78 38.49
CA ASP A 319 26.56 -13.49 37.69
C ASP A 319 27.98 -12.95 37.93
N GLY A 320 28.13 -11.86 38.69
CA GLY A 320 29.41 -11.20 38.96
C GLY A 320 30.04 -10.51 37.76
N GLY A 321 29.26 -10.21 36.72
CA GLY A 321 29.73 -9.58 35.47
C GLY A 321 30.29 -8.17 35.66
N HIS A 322 29.84 -7.44 36.70
CA HIS A 322 30.33 -6.11 37.02
C HIS A 322 31.74 -6.11 37.63
N ARG A 323 32.22 -7.23 38.18
CA ARG A 323 33.54 -7.29 38.86
C ARG A 323 34.68 -6.86 37.95
N ARG A 324 34.65 -7.28 36.69
CA ARG A 324 35.67 -6.92 35.69
C ARG A 324 35.66 -5.42 35.34
N MET A 325 34.49 -4.79 35.40
CA MET A 325 34.36 -3.34 35.23
C MET A 325 34.92 -2.61 36.46
N VAL A 326 34.58 -3.07 37.66
CA VAL A 326 35.11 -2.52 38.91
C VAL A 326 36.65 -2.63 38.95
N ASP A 327 37.21 -3.76 38.52
CA ASP A 327 38.66 -3.94 38.39
C ASP A 327 39.29 -2.87 37.49
N LEU A 328 38.70 -2.65 36.31
CA LEU A 328 39.20 -1.65 35.36
C LEU A 328 39.13 -0.23 35.94
N ILE A 329 38.04 0.08 36.66
CA ILE A 329 37.86 1.38 37.32
C ILE A 329 38.90 1.56 38.44
N CYS A 330 39.15 0.55 39.27
CA CYS A 330 40.16 0.60 40.34
C CYS A 330 41.56 0.85 39.77
N VAL A 331 41.92 0.17 38.68
CA VAL A 331 43.20 0.39 38.00
C VAL A 331 43.28 1.83 37.46
N ARG A 332 42.24 2.28 36.75
CA ARG A 332 42.23 3.64 36.18
C ARG A 332 42.25 4.73 37.27
N ALA A 333 41.53 4.52 38.37
CA ALA A 333 41.51 5.44 39.50
C ALA A 333 42.88 5.53 40.18
N HIS A 334 43.56 4.39 40.36
CA HIS A 334 44.93 4.34 40.88
C HIS A 334 45.87 5.14 39.97
N ASP A 335 45.87 4.84 38.67
CA ASP A 335 46.80 5.47 37.73
C ASP A 335 46.56 6.98 37.64
N TRP A 336 45.29 7.40 37.63
CA TRP A 336 44.92 8.81 37.66
C TRP A 336 45.39 9.51 38.95
N LEU A 337 45.24 8.87 40.11
CA LEU A 337 45.71 9.41 41.40
C LEU A 337 47.23 9.57 41.43
N VAL A 338 47.98 8.63 40.87
CA VAL A 338 49.45 8.70 40.77
C VAL A 338 49.88 9.83 39.82
N GLU A 339 49.23 9.96 38.67
CA GLU A 339 49.55 10.95 37.65
C GLU A 339 49.15 12.38 38.06
N HIS A 340 48.03 12.54 38.78
CA HIS A 340 47.43 13.83 39.13
C HIS A 340 47.52 14.16 40.63
N GLY A 341 48.52 13.64 41.33
CA GLY A 341 48.69 13.83 42.78
C GLY A 341 48.69 15.31 43.20
N ASP A 342 49.33 16.18 42.43
CA ASP A 342 49.38 17.62 42.70
C ASP A 342 48.00 18.30 42.59
N SER A 343 47.15 17.85 41.67
CA SER A 343 45.77 18.36 41.52
C SER A 343 44.90 17.96 42.70
N VAL A 344 45.05 16.73 43.20
CA VAL A 344 44.32 16.24 44.39
C VAL A 344 44.79 17.01 45.64
N MET A 345 46.11 17.21 45.78
CA MET A 345 46.69 18.01 46.85
C MET A 345 46.18 19.46 46.83
N GLY A 346 46.07 20.06 45.64
CA GLY A 346 45.52 21.40 45.44
C GLY A 346 44.03 21.50 45.77
N ALA A 347 43.23 20.52 45.38
CA ALA A 347 41.79 20.48 45.67
C ALA A 347 41.50 20.37 47.17
N VAL A 348 42.25 19.54 47.90
CA VAL A 348 42.09 19.37 49.36
C VAL A 348 42.55 20.62 50.13
N GLN A 349 43.63 21.27 49.70
CA GLN A 349 44.08 22.53 50.30
C GLN A 349 43.11 23.69 50.00
N GLY A 350 42.48 23.70 48.82
CA GLY A 350 41.49 24.72 48.43
C GLY A 350 40.16 24.62 49.16
N GLY A 351 39.82 23.44 49.71
CA GLY A 351 38.61 23.22 50.51
C GLY A 351 38.76 23.47 52.01
N ALA A 352 39.96 23.81 52.49
CA ALA A 352 40.21 24.01 53.92
C ALA A 352 39.55 25.32 54.43
N PRO A 353 38.96 25.31 55.64
CA PRO A 353 38.41 26.53 56.25
C PRO A 353 39.48 27.62 56.38
N GLY A 354 39.12 28.88 56.06
CA GLY A 354 40.07 30.01 55.99
C GLY A 354 40.79 30.39 57.29
N TRP A 355 40.52 29.71 58.42
CA TRP A 355 41.17 29.92 59.71
C TRP A 355 42.34 28.93 59.98
N THR A 356 42.59 28.00 59.07
CA THR A 356 43.60 26.94 59.25
C THR A 356 44.98 27.39 58.74
N PRO A 357 46.08 27.21 59.49
CA PRO A 357 47.40 27.58 58.99
C PRO A 357 47.83 26.73 57.78
N ARG A 358 48.42 27.34 56.75
CA ARG A 358 48.81 26.66 55.48
C ARG A 358 49.71 25.43 55.65
N PHE A 359 50.48 25.36 56.75
CA PHE A 359 51.31 24.19 57.06
C PHE A 359 50.48 22.99 57.52
N VAL A 360 49.34 23.24 58.18
CA VAL A 360 48.38 22.21 58.60
C VAL A 360 47.64 21.70 57.37
N ASP A 361 47.16 22.59 56.50
CA ASP A 361 46.45 22.22 55.26
C ASP A 361 47.29 21.33 54.35
N ARG A 362 48.58 21.67 54.21
CA ARG A 362 49.52 20.84 53.43
C ARG A 362 49.73 19.47 54.07
N LYS A 363 49.91 19.38 55.38
CA LYS A 363 50.07 18.09 56.09
C LYS A 363 48.81 17.24 56.02
N VAL A 364 47.63 17.85 56.16
CA VAL A 364 46.34 17.18 56.07
C VAL A 364 46.12 16.71 54.63
N GLY A 365 46.37 17.56 53.63
CA GLY A 365 46.31 17.17 52.21
C GLY A 365 47.23 16.00 51.89
N GLU A 366 48.49 16.04 52.35
CA GLU A 366 49.46 14.96 52.10
C GLU A 366 49.04 13.66 52.77
N ARG A 367 48.45 13.74 53.97
CA ARG A 367 47.90 12.59 54.66
C ARG A 367 46.67 12.02 53.95
N VAL A 368 45.75 12.87 53.52
CA VAL A 368 44.53 12.49 52.79
C VAL A 368 44.87 11.88 51.43
N TYR A 369 45.78 12.47 50.68
CA TYR A 369 46.26 11.92 49.41
C TYR A 369 46.91 10.55 49.61
N LYS A 370 47.83 10.42 50.56
CA LYS A 370 48.47 9.13 50.88
C LYS A 370 47.45 8.07 51.29
N GLU A 371 46.43 8.47 52.04
CA GLU A 371 45.36 7.57 52.49
C GLU A 371 44.42 7.16 51.35
N LEU A 372 44.06 8.10 50.46
CA LEU A 372 43.27 7.83 49.25
C LEU A 372 44.01 6.90 48.30
N LEU A 373 45.29 7.18 48.06
CA LEU A 373 46.14 6.34 47.22
C LEU A 373 46.25 4.94 47.84
N ARG A 374 46.52 4.85 49.14
CA ARG A 374 46.56 3.59 49.87
C ARG A 374 45.25 2.81 49.75
N PHE A 375 44.11 3.47 49.96
CA PHE A 375 42.79 2.84 49.85
C PHE A 375 42.49 2.32 48.44
N VAL A 376 42.81 3.09 47.40
CA VAL A 376 42.59 2.68 46.01
C VAL A 376 43.55 1.54 45.62
N THR A 377 44.80 1.57 46.08
CA THR A 377 45.76 0.47 45.90
C THR A 377 45.30 -0.81 46.60
N GLU A 378 44.88 -0.72 47.87
CA GLU A 378 44.32 -1.85 48.63
C GLU A 378 43.07 -2.42 47.94
N MET A 379 42.20 -1.55 47.41
CA MET A 379 41.04 -1.96 46.61
C MET A 379 41.45 -2.62 45.28
N ARG A 380 42.48 -2.14 44.59
CA ARG A 380 42.97 -2.74 43.33
C ARG A 380 43.55 -4.14 43.56
N ASP A 381 44.38 -4.28 44.58
CA ASP A 381 45.20 -5.49 44.79
C ASP A 381 44.46 -6.60 45.57
N SER A 382 43.39 -6.26 46.30
CA SER A 382 42.59 -7.23 47.07
C SER A 382 41.17 -7.42 46.50
N PRO A 383 40.88 -8.55 45.83
CA PRO A 383 39.54 -8.85 45.31
C PRO A 383 38.45 -8.92 46.38
N GLY A 384 38.80 -9.29 47.62
CA GLY A 384 37.89 -9.37 48.77
C GLY A 384 37.75 -8.08 49.58
N HIS A 385 38.20 -6.93 49.06
CA HIS A 385 38.20 -5.68 49.81
C HIS A 385 36.76 -5.26 50.21
N PRO A 386 36.49 -4.83 51.47
CA PRO A 386 35.14 -4.47 51.94
C PRO A 386 34.42 -3.43 51.06
N ALA A 387 35.18 -2.50 50.48
CA ALA A 387 34.65 -1.48 49.59
C ALA A 387 34.17 -2.04 48.24
N ARG A 388 34.78 -3.11 47.71
CA ARG A 388 34.26 -3.82 46.53
C ARG A 388 32.91 -4.47 46.86
N GLY A 389 32.83 -5.14 48.02
CA GLY A 389 31.58 -5.71 48.50
C GLY A 389 30.50 -4.65 48.78
N ALA A 390 30.87 -3.40 49.10
CA ALA A 390 29.93 -2.30 49.23
C ALA A 390 29.35 -1.88 47.86
N VAL A 391 30.16 -1.90 46.80
CA VAL A 391 29.68 -1.67 45.42
C VAL A 391 28.74 -2.80 44.99
N ASP A 392 29.08 -4.05 45.27
CA ASP A 392 28.22 -5.20 44.96
C ASP A 392 26.84 -5.08 45.63
N ARG A 393 26.82 -4.74 46.93
CA ARG A 393 25.58 -4.51 47.67
C ARG A 393 24.80 -3.33 47.11
N PHE A 394 25.45 -2.19 46.89
CA PHE A 394 24.80 -1.00 46.31
C PHE A 394 24.16 -1.31 44.95
N LEU A 395 24.87 -2.01 44.06
CA LEU A 395 24.33 -2.37 42.75
C LEU A 395 23.16 -3.37 42.86
N GLY A 396 23.22 -4.29 43.82
CA GLY A 396 22.11 -5.21 44.12
C GLY A 396 20.88 -4.49 44.67
N ASP A 397 21.05 -3.64 45.68
CA ASP A 397 19.98 -2.85 46.28
C ASP A 397 19.36 -1.91 45.25
N PHE A 398 20.19 -1.22 44.46
CA PHE A 398 19.72 -0.37 43.37
C PHE A 398 18.95 -1.14 42.29
N ALA A 399 19.36 -2.37 41.98
CA ALA A 399 18.64 -3.23 41.04
C ALA A 399 17.23 -3.61 41.54
N VAL A 400 17.08 -3.82 42.86
CA VAL A 400 15.79 -4.09 43.51
C VAL A 400 14.95 -2.82 43.54
N GLU A 401 15.52 -1.69 43.96
CA GLU A 401 14.84 -0.39 43.99
C GLU A 401 14.28 0.00 42.61
N LEU A 402 15.05 -0.24 41.54
CA LEU A 402 14.59 0.02 40.16
C LEU A 402 13.37 -0.84 39.74
N GLN A 403 13.17 -1.99 40.41
CA GLN A 403 12.06 -2.91 40.19
C GLN A 403 10.87 -2.72 41.14
N SER A 404 11.04 -2.09 42.31
CA SER A 404 9.96 -2.00 43.30
C SER A 404 9.64 -0.59 43.77
N ASP A 405 10.61 0.32 43.76
CA ASP A 405 10.45 1.67 44.28
C ASP A 405 9.96 2.67 43.21
N PRO A 406 8.76 3.25 43.35
CA PRO A 406 8.22 4.22 42.40
C PRO A 406 9.08 5.48 42.26
N ASP A 407 9.71 5.96 43.33
CA ASP A 407 10.49 7.20 43.31
C ASP A 407 11.80 7.03 42.53
N THR A 408 12.50 5.91 42.74
CA THR A 408 13.71 5.57 41.99
C THR A 408 13.41 5.34 40.52
N ARG A 409 12.31 4.66 40.20
CA ARG A 409 11.81 4.55 38.81
C ARG A 409 11.59 5.92 38.20
N ALA A 410 10.85 6.81 38.85
CA ALA A 410 10.58 8.14 38.35
C ALA A 410 11.85 9.00 38.16
N ARG A 411 12.92 8.79 38.95
CA ARG A 411 14.22 9.45 38.75
C ARG A 411 14.92 8.93 37.50
N VAL A 412 14.93 7.61 37.29
CA VAL A 412 15.56 7.01 36.10
C VAL A 412 14.79 7.33 34.83
N GLU A 413 13.45 7.35 34.89
CA GLU A 413 12.64 7.77 33.74
C GLU A 413 12.87 9.24 33.37
N ARG A 414 13.04 10.13 34.36
CA ARG A 414 13.44 11.53 34.10
C ARG A 414 14.81 11.61 33.46
N LEU A 415 15.81 10.91 34.01
CA LEU A 415 17.15 10.88 33.44
C LEU A 415 17.15 10.34 32.00
N LYS A 416 16.36 9.29 31.73
CA LYS A 416 16.15 8.74 30.39
C LYS A 416 15.61 9.81 29.44
N ASN A 417 14.54 10.50 29.83
CA ASN A 417 13.92 11.54 28.99
C ASN A 417 14.88 12.71 28.76
N ASP A 418 15.59 13.14 29.80
CA ASP A 418 16.58 14.22 29.69
C ASP A 418 17.73 13.83 28.76
N LEU A 419 18.19 12.58 28.78
CA LEU A 419 19.21 12.07 27.86
C LEU A 419 18.69 11.95 26.42
N LEU A 420 17.46 11.45 26.23
CA LEU A 420 16.82 11.37 24.90
C LEU A 420 16.59 12.75 24.29
N ALA A 421 16.37 13.78 25.11
CA ALA A 421 16.21 15.16 24.66
C ALA A 421 17.51 15.84 24.23
N ARG A 422 18.69 15.24 24.51
CA ARG A 422 19.98 15.83 24.15
C ARG A 422 20.26 15.70 22.65
N ALA A 423 20.77 16.78 22.05
CA ALA A 423 21.12 16.82 20.64
C ALA A 423 22.15 15.75 20.27
N GLU A 424 23.11 15.47 21.15
CA GLU A 424 24.15 14.47 20.91
C GLU A 424 23.59 13.04 20.78
N VAL A 425 22.53 12.72 21.53
CA VAL A 425 21.86 11.41 21.42
C VAL A 425 21.05 11.33 20.13
N GLN A 426 20.42 12.43 19.74
CA GLN A 426 19.71 12.53 18.47
C GLN A 426 20.66 12.36 17.26
N ASP A 427 21.84 12.98 17.32
CA ASP A 427 22.89 12.82 16.32
C ASP A 427 23.45 11.38 16.28
N LEU A 428 23.55 10.72 17.43
CA LEU A 428 23.94 9.32 17.48
C LEU A 428 22.90 8.42 16.79
N ILE A 429 21.61 8.60 17.09
CA ILE A 429 20.51 7.86 16.45
C ILE A 429 20.53 8.09 14.94
N ALA A 430 20.74 9.34 14.52
CA ALA A 430 20.90 9.72 13.12
C ALA A 430 22.06 9.00 12.43
N SER A 431 23.23 8.97 13.07
CA SER A 431 24.43 8.32 12.52
C SER A 431 24.23 6.81 12.37
N VAL A 432 23.58 6.17 13.35
CA VAL A 432 23.24 4.74 13.31
C VAL A 432 22.25 4.46 12.17
N TRP A 433 21.23 5.30 12.01
CA TRP A 433 20.30 5.20 10.87
C TRP A 433 21.02 5.31 9.52
N GLY A 434 21.90 6.30 9.38
CA GLY A 434 22.70 6.48 8.16
C GLY A 434 23.57 5.25 7.84
N ALA A 435 24.20 4.65 8.86
CA ALA A 435 24.98 3.43 8.71
C ALA A 435 24.10 2.24 8.27
N VAL A 436 22.95 2.02 8.93
CA VAL A 436 22.01 0.95 8.57
C VAL A 436 21.48 1.12 7.15
N ARG A 437 21.09 2.34 6.76
CA ARG A 437 20.66 2.64 5.39
C ARG A 437 21.75 2.31 4.38
N THR A 438 22.98 2.77 4.63
CA THR A 438 24.12 2.53 3.75
C THR A 438 24.35 1.04 3.56
N MET A 439 24.29 0.26 4.64
CA MET A 439 24.37 -1.21 4.57
C MET A 439 23.22 -1.82 3.77
N MET A 440 21.98 -1.37 3.96
CA MET A 440 20.82 -1.89 3.23
C MET A 440 20.84 -1.55 1.75
N VAL A 441 21.25 -0.34 1.38
CA VAL A 441 21.41 0.10 -0.02
C VAL A 441 22.52 -0.70 -0.69
N ALA A 442 23.69 -0.83 -0.06
CA ALA A 442 24.79 -1.63 -0.58
C ALA A 442 24.40 -3.11 -0.75
N ALA A 443 23.67 -3.67 0.20
CA ALA A 443 23.16 -5.05 0.10
C ALA A 443 22.09 -5.23 -0.98
N ALA A 444 21.37 -4.18 -1.37
CA ALA A 444 20.38 -4.19 -2.44
C ALA A 444 21.00 -3.96 -3.83
N GLU A 445 22.17 -3.31 -3.89
CA GLU A 445 22.93 -3.07 -5.13
C GLU A 445 23.75 -4.29 -5.57
N ASP A 446 24.20 -5.13 -4.63
CA ASP A 446 24.96 -6.34 -4.97
C ASP A 446 24.04 -7.46 -5.50
N GLU A 447 24.13 -7.72 -6.80
CA GLU A 447 23.42 -8.78 -7.52
C GLU A 447 23.72 -10.20 -6.96
N ARG A 448 24.80 -10.37 -6.20
CA ARG A 448 25.18 -11.65 -5.56
C ARG A 448 25.02 -11.64 -4.04
N SER A 449 24.43 -10.61 -3.46
CA SER A 449 24.18 -10.50 -2.02
C SER A 449 23.50 -11.77 -1.47
N GLU A 450 24.03 -12.32 -0.37
CA GLU A 450 23.42 -13.45 0.35
C GLU A 450 21.95 -13.17 0.69
N LEU A 451 21.59 -11.89 0.89
CA LEU A 451 20.22 -11.47 1.14
C LEU A 451 19.31 -11.76 -0.06
N ARG A 452 19.77 -11.50 -1.29
CA ARG A 452 19.01 -11.75 -2.52
C ARG A 452 18.84 -13.24 -2.77
N LEU A 453 19.89 -14.03 -2.56
CA LEU A 453 19.85 -15.49 -2.63
C LEU A 453 18.90 -16.08 -1.58
N ARG A 454 18.92 -15.55 -0.35
CA ARG A 454 18.06 -15.98 0.75
C ARG A 454 16.61 -15.54 0.56
N ALA A 455 16.36 -14.36 -0.01
CA ALA A 455 15.05 -13.88 -0.39
C ALA A 455 14.47 -14.77 -1.50
N ARG A 456 15.25 -15.05 -2.55
CA ARG A 456 14.88 -15.99 -3.61
C ARG A 456 14.54 -17.38 -3.06
N ALA A 457 15.40 -17.94 -2.21
CA ALA A 457 15.17 -19.25 -1.60
C ALA A 457 13.91 -19.25 -0.72
N SER A 458 13.68 -18.17 0.02
CA SER A 458 12.45 -17.97 0.81
C SER A 458 11.22 -17.91 -0.08
N LEU A 459 11.24 -17.15 -1.18
CA LEU A 459 10.14 -17.05 -2.15
C LEU A 459 9.83 -18.40 -2.81
N LEU A 460 10.85 -19.16 -3.19
CA LEU A 460 10.67 -20.51 -3.73
C LEU A 460 10.11 -21.49 -2.68
N SER A 461 10.57 -21.37 -1.43
CA SER A 461 10.01 -22.17 -0.33
C SER A 461 8.55 -21.82 -0.05
N LEU A 462 8.21 -20.52 -0.10
CA LEU A 462 6.88 -20.01 0.11
C LEU A 462 5.96 -20.41 -1.04
N GLY A 463 6.40 -20.28 -2.29
CA GLY A 463 5.65 -20.70 -3.48
C GLY A 463 5.32 -22.19 -3.43
N ARG A 464 6.31 -23.04 -3.11
CA ARG A 464 6.08 -24.48 -2.92
C ARG A 464 5.05 -24.76 -1.82
N ARG A 465 5.22 -24.16 -0.63
CA ARG A 465 4.27 -24.34 0.48
C ARG A 465 2.88 -23.85 0.12
N LEU A 466 2.78 -22.70 -0.53
CA LEU A 466 1.52 -22.12 -0.98
C LEU A 466 0.87 -22.94 -2.11
N SER A 467 1.63 -23.71 -2.88
CA SER A 467 1.07 -24.64 -3.89
C SER A 467 0.55 -25.96 -3.29
N THR A 468 1.11 -26.41 -2.16
CA THR A 468 0.81 -27.73 -1.56
C THR A 468 -0.08 -27.67 -0.32
N ASP A 469 -0.06 -26.58 0.44
CA ASP A 469 -0.78 -26.44 1.71
C ASP A 469 -2.11 -25.68 1.52
N ALA A 470 -3.22 -26.43 1.54
CA ALA A 470 -4.56 -25.87 1.38
C ALA A 470 -4.94 -24.86 2.49
N ARG A 471 -4.43 -25.02 3.72
CA ARG A 471 -4.72 -24.07 4.82
C ARG A 471 -4.00 -22.75 4.60
N LEU A 472 -2.79 -22.79 4.04
CA LEU A 472 -2.05 -21.58 3.71
C LEU A 472 -2.69 -20.85 2.51
N GLN A 473 -3.16 -21.61 1.52
CA GLN A 473 -3.91 -21.05 0.38
C GLN A 473 -5.16 -20.30 0.86
N GLU A 474 -5.98 -20.94 1.69
CA GLU A 474 -7.21 -20.32 2.22
C GLU A 474 -6.91 -19.04 3.01
N LYS A 475 -5.85 -19.03 3.82
CA LYS A 475 -5.44 -17.80 4.53
C LYS A 475 -5.02 -16.67 3.58
N VAL A 476 -4.28 -17.00 2.52
CA VAL A 476 -3.86 -16.02 1.52
C VAL A 476 -5.06 -15.53 0.71
N ASP A 477 -5.98 -16.42 0.33
CA ASP A 477 -7.19 -16.06 -0.39
C ASP A 477 -8.08 -15.13 0.45
N VAL A 478 -8.33 -15.45 1.72
CA VAL A 478 -9.10 -14.57 2.63
C VAL A 478 -8.41 -13.22 2.80
N TRP A 479 -7.10 -13.20 3.00
CA TRP A 479 -6.35 -11.94 3.13
C TRP A 479 -6.42 -11.09 1.85
N LEU A 480 -6.30 -11.71 0.68
CA LEU A 480 -6.42 -11.04 -0.61
C LEU A 480 -7.85 -10.56 -0.88
N GLU A 481 -8.85 -11.34 -0.50
CA GLU A 481 -10.27 -10.96 -0.55
C GLU A 481 -10.52 -9.71 0.28
N ASP A 482 -10.04 -9.68 1.52
CA ASP A 482 -10.25 -8.55 2.43
C ASP A 482 -9.47 -7.31 1.95
N ALA A 483 -8.24 -7.47 1.49
CA ALA A 483 -7.45 -6.38 0.93
C ALA A 483 -8.10 -5.80 -0.33
N ALA A 484 -8.56 -6.65 -1.26
CA ALA A 484 -9.21 -6.21 -2.48
C ALA A 484 -10.58 -5.59 -2.19
N THR A 485 -11.35 -6.15 -1.26
CA THR A 485 -12.64 -5.59 -0.82
C THR A 485 -12.40 -4.20 -0.23
N TYR A 486 -11.45 -4.07 0.70
CA TYR A 486 -11.10 -2.79 1.30
C TYR A 486 -10.68 -1.76 0.26
N LEU A 487 -9.79 -2.13 -0.68
CA LEU A 487 -9.35 -1.23 -1.74
C LEU A 487 -10.52 -0.78 -2.62
N VAL A 488 -11.38 -1.71 -3.03
CA VAL A 488 -12.51 -1.39 -3.89
C VAL A 488 -13.55 -0.55 -3.15
N THR A 489 -13.86 -0.83 -1.88
CA THR A 489 -14.84 -0.04 -1.12
C THR A 489 -14.30 1.34 -0.75
N THR A 490 -13.00 1.45 -0.48
CA THR A 490 -12.37 2.72 -0.09
C THR A 490 -12.20 3.65 -1.29
N TYR A 491 -11.83 3.11 -2.44
CA TYR A 491 -11.53 3.89 -3.65
C TYR A 491 -12.61 3.82 -4.73
N ARG A 492 -13.82 3.38 -4.37
CA ARG A 492 -14.95 3.22 -5.30
C ARG A 492 -15.27 4.53 -6.00
N ASP A 493 -15.35 5.61 -5.22
CA ASP A 493 -15.77 6.92 -5.68
C ASP A 493 -14.70 7.55 -6.61
N GLU A 494 -13.43 7.30 -6.36
CA GLU A 494 -12.34 7.71 -7.24
C GLU A 494 -12.38 6.96 -8.57
N ILE A 495 -12.69 5.66 -8.57
CA ILE A 495 -12.81 4.87 -9.80
C ILE A 495 -14.03 5.31 -10.61
N THR A 496 -15.18 5.57 -9.96
CA THR A 496 -16.39 6.05 -10.65
C THR A 496 -16.21 7.48 -11.17
N SER A 497 -15.52 8.34 -10.42
CA SER A 497 -15.16 9.70 -10.85
C SER A 497 -14.24 9.65 -12.07
N LEU A 498 -13.23 8.78 -12.07
CA LEU A 498 -12.32 8.60 -13.21
C LEU A 498 -13.09 8.26 -14.50
N ILE A 499 -14.08 7.36 -14.43
CA ILE A 499 -14.92 7.01 -15.59
C ILE A 499 -15.72 8.23 -16.05
N SER A 500 -16.38 8.91 -15.12
CA SER A 500 -17.23 10.07 -15.40
C SER A 500 -16.43 11.23 -16.01
N GLU A 501 -15.27 11.55 -15.44
CA GLU A 501 -14.34 12.57 -15.93
C GLU A 501 -13.77 12.21 -17.31
N THR A 502 -13.43 10.94 -17.51
CA THR A 502 -12.92 10.46 -18.81
C THR A 502 -13.99 10.62 -19.89
N VAL A 503 -15.24 10.24 -19.62
CA VAL A 503 -16.36 10.42 -20.56
C VAL A 503 -16.65 11.90 -20.78
N ALA A 504 -16.58 12.74 -19.74
CA ALA A 504 -16.76 14.19 -19.84
C ALA A 504 -15.71 14.82 -20.78
N GLY A 505 -14.47 14.33 -20.74
CA GLY A 505 -13.38 14.79 -21.61
C GLY A 505 -13.49 14.39 -23.08
N TRP A 506 -14.41 13.50 -23.46
CA TRP A 506 -14.59 13.09 -24.86
C TRP A 506 -15.35 14.12 -25.69
N ASP A 507 -14.97 14.24 -26.97
CA ASP A 507 -15.72 15.02 -27.96
C ASP A 507 -17.10 14.37 -28.22
N ALA A 508 -18.16 15.14 -28.07
CA ALA A 508 -19.54 14.65 -28.12
C ALA A 508 -19.91 14.13 -29.52
N GLU A 509 -19.48 14.84 -30.57
CA GLU A 509 -19.74 14.48 -31.97
C GLU A 509 -19.00 13.19 -32.37
N GLN A 510 -17.73 13.04 -31.98
CA GLN A 510 -16.96 11.82 -32.24
C GLN A 510 -17.53 10.63 -31.49
N THR A 511 -17.91 10.80 -30.23
CA THR A 511 -18.52 9.74 -29.41
C THR A 511 -19.87 9.30 -29.99
N SER A 512 -20.73 10.27 -30.34
CA SER A 512 -22.01 10.00 -31.01
C SER A 512 -21.81 9.22 -32.32
N ARG A 513 -20.83 9.60 -33.16
CA ARG A 513 -20.51 8.87 -34.40
C ARG A 513 -20.00 7.45 -34.13
N LYS A 514 -19.19 7.24 -33.09
CA LYS A 514 -18.71 5.90 -32.72
C LYS A 514 -19.87 5.02 -32.26
N ILE A 515 -20.79 5.54 -31.45
CA ILE A 515 -21.98 4.81 -30.99
C ILE A 515 -22.92 4.52 -32.17
N GLU A 516 -23.18 5.51 -33.03
CA GLU A 516 -23.94 5.34 -34.27
C GLU A 516 -23.32 4.23 -35.13
N ASN A 517 -21.99 4.11 -35.14
CA ASN A 517 -21.33 3.06 -35.90
C ASN A 517 -21.52 1.64 -35.33
N HIS A 518 -21.68 1.52 -34.02
CA HIS A 518 -21.87 0.23 -33.36
C HIS A 518 -23.33 -0.23 -33.39
N VAL A 519 -24.27 0.69 -33.16
CA VAL A 519 -25.70 0.35 -32.98
C VAL A 519 -26.54 0.70 -34.22
N GLY A 520 -26.01 1.52 -35.13
CA GLY A 520 -26.79 2.11 -36.21
C GLY A 520 -27.38 1.11 -37.21
N ARG A 521 -26.80 -0.10 -37.35
CA ARG A 521 -27.32 -1.15 -38.22
C ARG A 521 -28.64 -1.68 -37.66
N ASP A 522 -28.63 -1.93 -36.36
CA ASP A 522 -29.77 -2.51 -35.66
C ASP A 522 -30.90 -1.47 -35.54
N LEU A 523 -30.55 -0.18 -35.41
CA LEU A 523 -31.52 0.91 -35.47
C LEU A 523 -32.21 1.07 -36.84
N GLN A 524 -31.57 0.70 -37.95
CA GLN A 524 -32.27 0.76 -39.25
C GLN A 524 -33.37 -0.30 -39.37
N PHE A 525 -33.32 -1.41 -38.63
CA PHE A 525 -34.41 -2.38 -38.62
C PHE A 525 -35.69 -1.80 -38.05
N ILE A 526 -35.60 -0.88 -37.08
CA ILE A 526 -36.76 -0.13 -36.57
C ILE A 526 -37.44 0.59 -37.73
N ARG A 527 -36.68 1.23 -38.62
CA ARG A 527 -37.23 1.96 -39.78
C ARG A 527 -37.88 1.05 -40.83
N ILE A 528 -37.27 -0.11 -41.11
CA ILE A 528 -37.84 -1.10 -42.03
C ILE A 528 -39.13 -1.67 -41.43
N ASN A 529 -39.13 -1.98 -40.13
CA ASN A 529 -40.32 -2.43 -39.42
C ASN A 529 -41.37 -1.32 -39.38
N GLY A 530 -40.98 -0.05 -39.23
CA GLY A 530 -41.84 1.12 -39.28
C GLY A 530 -42.58 1.25 -40.60
N THR A 531 -41.91 1.04 -41.75
CA THR A 531 -42.58 0.98 -43.06
C THR A 531 -43.65 -0.12 -43.10
N VAL A 532 -43.31 -1.33 -42.64
CA VAL A 532 -44.19 -2.50 -42.75
C VAL A 532 -45.37 -2.41 -41.79
N VAL A 533 -45.11 -2.11 -40.52
CA VAL A 533 -46.14 -1.95 -39.48
C VAL A 533 -47.02 -0.75 -39.79
N GLY A 534 -46.45 0.37 -40.23
CA GLY A 534 -47.21 1.54 -40.68
C GLY A 534 -48.15 1.19 -41.82
N ALA A 535 -47.69 0.42 -42.81
CA ALA A 535 -48.52 0.01 -43.93
C ALA A 535 -49.67 -0.91 -43.53
N LEU A 536 -49.41 -1.89 -42.65
CA LEU A 536 -50.46 -2.76 -42.12
C LEU A 536 -51.47 -1.97 -41.29
N ALA A 537 -51.01 -1.05 -40.44
CA ALA A 537 -51.89 -0.20 -39.64
C ALA A 537 -52.76 0.70 -40.53
N GLY A 538 -52.17 1.33 -41.55
CA GLY A 538 -52.91 2.14 -42.53
C GLY A 538 -53.97 1.33 -43.27
N LEU A 539 -53.64 0.10 -43.68
CA LEU A 539 -54.57 -0.81 -44.33
C LEU A 539 -55.76 -1.16 -43.41
N VAL A 540 -55.49 -1.49 -42.15
CA VAL A 540 -56.51 -1.84 -41.17
C VAL A 540 -57.41 -0.64 -40.86
N ILE A 541 -56.82 0.54 -40.61
CA ILE A 541 -57.56 1.78 -40.35
C ILE A 541 -58.45 2.12 -41.54
N PHE A 542 -57.93 2.03 -42.77
CA PHE A 542 -58.68 2.30 -43.97
C PHE A 542 -59.82 1.29 -44.18
N ALA A 543 -59.57 0.00 -43.93
CA ALA A 543 -60.59 -1.04 -44.02
C ALA A 543 -61.74 -0.79 -43.02
N ILE A 544 -61.41 -0.44 -41.78
CA ILE A 544 -62.40 -0.08 -40.75
C ILE A 544 -63.17 1.17 -41.17
N SER A 545 -62.49 2.21 -41.67
CA SER A 545 -63.13 3.44 -42.13
C SER A 545 -64.12 3.20 -43.28
N ARG A 546 -63.79 2.29 -44.20
CA ARG A 546 -64.69 1.87 -45.29
C ARG A 546 -65.91 1.09 -44.79
N LEU A 547 -65.71 0.23 -43.78
CA LEU A 547 -66.78 -0.55 -43.14
C LEU A 547 -67.71 0.31 -42.27
N ALA A 548 -67.19 1.36 -41.66
CA ALA A 548 -67.94 2.26 -40.76
C ALA A 548 -68.79 3.32 -41.49
N GLY A 549 -68.81 3.33 -42.83
CA GLY A 549 -69.67 4.22 -43.62
C GLY A 549 -68.91 5.39 -44.25
N GLY A 550 -67.95 5.07 -45.12
CA GLY A 550 -67.37 6.00 -46.10
C GLY A 550 -67.92 5.76 -47.49
#